data_AF-A0A4R2BAH7-F1
#
_entry.id   AF-A0A4R2BAH7-F1
#
_cell.length_a   1.000
_cell.length_b   1.000
_cell.length_c   1.000
_cell.angle_alpha   90.00
_cell.angle_beta   90.00
_cell.angle_gamma   90.00
#
_symmetry.space_group_name_H-M   'P 1'
#
loop_
_entity.id
_entity.type
_entity.pdbx_description
1 polymer ?
#
loop_
_entity_poly.entity_id
_entity_poly.type
_entity_poly.pdbx_seq_one_letter_code
_entity_poly.pdbx_strand_id
1 'polypeptide(L)'
;MLAKLLKLPLGFICGYLIIVWIPVETPFHPAEFFAELLFHPIEFLAAANALIIGFMAYGSFFRTLISGFISILKREAFINASDLLFYSIFLAAFFILFRMSFWHTAVLFCFSFVYGMISNSFTYGAEKKRMKA
;
A
#
# COMPACT_ATOMS: atom_id res chain seq x y z
N MET A 1 -1.06 -13.48 12.60
CA MET A 1 -0.49 -12.16 12.93
C MET A 1 0.93 -12.00 12.38
N LEU A 2 1.81 -13.00 12.52
CA LEU A 2 3.21 -12.93 12.04
C LEU A 2 3.36 -12.52 10.56
N ALA A 3 2.57 -13.12 9.65
CA ALA A 3 2.59 -12.76 8.24
C ALA A 3 2.14 -11.32 7.96
N LYS A 4 1.26 -10.75 8.79
CA LYS A 4 0.89 -9.32 8.71
C LYS A 4 2.04 -8.45 9.19
N LEU A 5 2.70 -8.86 10.29
CA LEU A 5 3.85 -8.18 10.86
C LEU A 5 5.04 -8.12 9.89
N LEU A 6 5.29 -9.18 9.13
CA LEU A 6 6.36 -9.24 8.10
C LEU A 6 6.07 -8.41 6.84
N LYS A 7 4.79 -8.26 6.48
CA LYS A 7 4.38 -7.44 5.33
C LYS A 7 4.60 -5.95 5.56
N LEU A 8 4.57 -5.51 6.82
CA LEU A 8 4.74 -4.11 7.18
C LEU A 8 6.14 -3.56 6.86
N PRO A 9 7.25 -4.16 7.37
CA PRO A 9 8.60 -3.72 7.02
C PRO A 9 8.87 -3.96 5.53
N LEU A 10 8.32 -5.01 4.92
CA LEU A 10 8.45 -5.24 3.49
C LEU A 10 7.86 -4.09 2.67
N GLY A 11 6.64 -3.65 2.99
CA GLY A 11 6.02 -2.49 2.35
C GLY A 11 6.80 -1.20 2.57
N PHE A 12 7.35 -1.01 3.78
CA PHE A 12 8.18 0.15 4.11
C PHE A 12 9.48 0.17 3.31
N ILE A 13 10.19 -0.95 3.24
CA ILE A 13 11.42 -1.10 2.45
C ILE A 13 11.13 -0.86 0.96
N CYS A 14 10.03 -1.41 0.44
CA CYS A 14 9.63 -1.19 -0.95
C CYS A 14 9.34 0.28 -1.21
N GLY A 15 8.58 0.95 -0.33
CA GLY A 15 8.31 2.38 -0.47
C GLY A 15 9.58 3.24 -0.39
N TYR A 16 10.53 2.87 0.46
CA TYR A 16 11.83 3.52 0.54
C TYR A 16 12.66 3.32 -0.74
N LEU A 17 12.70 2.09 -1.29
CA LEU A 17 13.37 1.79 -2.56
C LEU A 17 12.83 2.63 -3.72
N ILE A 18 11.50 2.81 -3.79
CA ILE A 18 10.87 3.65 -4.82
C ILE A 18 11.37 5.10 -4.70
N ILE A 19 11.46 5.64 -3.49
CA ILE A 19 11.92 7.02 -3.25
C ILE A 19 13.40 7.18 -3.63
N VAL A 20 14.22 6.17 -3.39
CA VAL A 20 15.66 6.21 -3.71
C VAL A 20 15.91 6.08 -5.21
N TRP A 21 15.14 5.24 -5.90
CA TRP A 21 15.40 4.90 -7.30
C TRP A 21 14.64 5.76 -8.31
N ILE A 22 13.56 6.44 -7.90
CA ILE A 22 12.84 7.36 -8.75
C ILE A 22 13.12 8.79 -8.26
N PRO A 23 14.02 9.53 -8.93
CA PRO A 23 14.21 10.93 -8.63
C PRO A 23 12.97 11.71 -9.09
N VAL A 24 12.27 12.33 -8.15
CA VAL A 24 11.22 13.31 -8.45
C VAL A 24 11.74 14.65 -7.99
N GLU A 25 12.27 15.41 -8.95
CA GLU A 25 12.72 16.77 -8.70
C GLU A 25 11.54 17.71 -8.43
N THR A 26 11.78 18.70 -7.58
CA THR A 26 10.82 19.77 -7.30
C THR A 26 11.50 21.11 -7.61
N PRO A 27 11.03 21.88 -8.61
CA PRO A 27 9.81 21.71 -9.42
C PRO A 27 9.88 20.51 -10.40
N PHE A 28 8.71 19.91 -10.68
CA PHE A 28 8.62 18.75 -11.55
C PHE A 28 8.76 19.14 -13.03
N HIS A 29 9.84 18.71 -13.68
CA HIS A 29 10.04 18.84 -15.12
C HIS A 29 9.85 17.47 -15.80
N PRO A 30 8.76 17.27 -16.57
CA PRO A 30 8.47 15.98 -17.19
C PRO A 30 9.58 15.51 -18.15
N ALA A 31 10.18 16.43 -18.90
CA ALA A 31 11.21 16.11 -19.89
C ALA A 31 12.46 15.50 -19.24
N GLU A 32 12.92 16.10 -18.14
CA GLU A 32 14.06 15.62 -17.35
C GLU A 32 13.73 14.29 -16.68
N PHE A 33 12.53 14.17 -16.11
CA PHE A 33 12.05 12.91 -15.51
C PHE A 33 12.06 11.74 -16.51
N PHE A 34 11.51 11.93 -17.71
CA PHE A 34 11.52 10.88 -18.74
C PHE A 34 12.92 10.61 -19.30
N ALA A 35 13.78 11.62 -19.38
CA ALA A 35 15.17 11.43 -19.78
C ALA A 35 15.90 10.54 -18.76
N GLU A 36 15.81 10.87 -17.48
CA GLU A 36 16.41 10.09 -16.39
C GLU A 36 15.92 8.64 -16.40
N LEU A 37 14.61 8.43 -16.65
CA LEU A 37 14.00 7.11 -16.79
C LEU A 37 14.60 6.28 -17.92
N LEU A 38 14.93 6.93 -19.04
CA LEU A 38 15.51 6.30 -20.22
C LEU A 38 17.00 6.00 -20.04
N PHE A 39 17.72 6.85 -19.30
CA PHE A 39 19.14 6.65 -19.01
C PHE A 39 19.39 5.64 -17.88
N HIS A 40 18.45 5.47 -16.95
CA HIS A 40 18.53 4.55 -15.79
C HIS A 40 17.42 3.48 -15.79
N PRO A 41 17.37 2.59 -16.82
CA PRO A 41 16.28 1.63 -16.99
C PRO A 41 16.27 0.53 -15.92
N ILE A 42 17.42 0.21 -15.32
CA ILE A 42 17.54 -0.87 -14.31
C ILE A 42 16.94 -0.40 -12.99
N GLU A 43 17.27 0.83 -12.58
CA GLU A 43 16.76 1.50 -11.40
C GLU A 43 15.25 1.69 -11.50
N PHE A 44 14.76 2.11 -12.68
CA PHE A 44 13.33 2.19 -12.94
C PHE A 44 12.63 0.84 -12.82
N LEU A 45 13.19 -0.22 -13.42
CA LEU A 45 12.60 -1.55 -13.35
C LEU A 45 12.57 -2.08 -11.91
N ALA A 46 13.64 -1.83 -11.15
CA ALA A 46 13.71 -2.21 -9.74
C ALA A 46 12.66 -1.44 -8.91
N ALA A 47 12.49 -0.15 -9.17
CA ALA A 47 11.47 0.68 -8.53
C ALA A 47 10.05 0.25 -8.90
N ALA A 48 9.79 -0.12 -10.16
CA ALA A 48 8.50 -0.63 -10.58
C ALA A 48 8.15 -1.96 -9.90
N ASN A 49 9.12 -2.87 -9.76
CA ASN A 49 8.93 -4.11 -9.01
C ASN A 49 8.71 -3.84 -7.50
N ALA A 50 9.48 -2.92 -6.91
CA ALA A 50 9.29 -2.49 -5.54
C ALA A 50 7.90 -1.86 -5.34
N LEU A 51 7.41 -1.07 -6.30
CA LEU A 51 6.06 -0.53 -6.30
C LEU A 51 5.02 -1.65 -6.29
N ILE A 52 5.17 -2.66 -7.15
CA ILE A 52 4.24 -3.80 -7.21
C ILE A 52 4.17 -4.54 -5.88
N ILE A 53 5.33 -4.92 -5.34
CA ILE A 53 5.40 -5.65 -4.07
C ILE A 53 4.88 -4.79 -2.91
N GLY A 54 5.27 -3.50 -2.89
CA GLY A 54 4.88 -2.53 -1.88
C GLY A 54 3.38 -2.30 -1.84
N PHE A 55 2.75 -2.06 -3.00
CA PHE A 55 1.31 -1.83 -3.03
C PHE A 55 0.52 -3.12 -2.74
N MET A 56 1.01 -4.30 -3.13
CA MET A 56 0.37 -5.57 -2.76
C MET A 56 0.44 -5.82 -1.26
N ALA A 57 1.58 -5.51 -0.62
CA ALA A 57 1.74 -5.59 0.82
C ALA A 57 0.78 -4.63 1.53
N TYR A 58 0.78 -3.36 1.15
CA TYR A 58 -0.07 -2.33 1.73
C TYR A 58 -1.55 -2.48 1.41
N GLY A 59 -1.89 -2.98 0.23
CA GLY A 59 -3.27 -3.23 -0.18
C GLY A 59 -3.97 -4.28 0.68
N SER A 60 -3.23 -5.25 1.25
CA SER A 60 -3.78 -6.18 2.24
C SER A 60 -4.17 -5.49 3.57
N PHE A 61 -3.47 -4.42 3.95
CA PHE A 61 -3.84 -3.59 5.10
C PHE A 61 -5.06 -2.73 4.77
N PHE A 62 -5.11 -2.10 3.59
CA PHE A 62 -6.30 -1.37 3.15
C PHE A 62 -7.55 -2.24 3.14
N ARG A 63 -7.46 -3.47 2.63
CA ARG A 63 -8.56 -4.42 2.70
C ARG A 63 -9.02 -4.66 4.14
N THR A 64 -8.07 -4.88 5.06
CA THR A 64 -8.38 -5.15 6.48
C THR A 64 -9.01 -3.91 7.15
N LEU A 65 -8.50 -2.72 6.84
CA LEU A 65 -9.04 -1.43 7.29
C LEU A 65 -10.47 -1.22 6.78
N ILE A 66 -10.71 -1.44 5.48
CA ILE A 66 -12.03 -1.30 4.87
C ILE A 66 -13.02 -2.31 5.48
N SER A 67 -12.63 -3.57 5.63
CA SER A 67 -13.49 -4.59 6.26
C SER A 67 -13.79 -4.24 7.71
N GLY A 68 -12.78 -3.79 8.47
CA GLY A 68 -12.95 -3.38 9.86
C GLY A 68 -13.88 -2.18 9.99
N PHE A 69 -13.71 -1.16 9.14
CA PHE A 69 -14.56 0.02 9.11
C PHE A 69 -16.02 -0.34 8.79
N ILE A 70 -16.26 -1.24 7.82
CA ILE A 70 -17.60 -1.73 7.49
C ILE A 70 -18.22 -2.49 8.68
N SER A 71 -17.47 -3.38 9.34
CA SER A 71 -17.98 -4.15 10.48
C SER A 71 -18.30 -3.29 11.69
N ILE A 72 -17.50 -2.25 11.96
CA ILE A 72 -17.77 -1.26 13.01
C ILE A 72 -19.02 -0.46 12.68
N LEU A 73 -19.17 -0.01 11.43
CA LEU A 73 -20.33 0.75 10.98
C LEU A 73 -21.63 -0.07 11.13
N LYS A 74 -21.55 -1.39 10.93
CA LYS A 74 -22.66 -2.32 11.16
C LYS A 74 -22.86 -2.70 12.64
N ARG A 75 -22.02 -2.21 13.56
CA ARG A 75 -21.99 -2.61 14.99
C ARG A 75 -21.76 -4.11 15.22
N GLU A 76 -21.17 -4.80 14.25
CA GLU A 76 -20.97 -6.25 14.28
C GLU A 76 -19.63 -6.66 14.89
N ALA A 77 -18.71 -5.72 15.15
CA ALA A 77 -17.37 -6.03 15.67
C ALA A 77 -16.81 -4.96 16.62
N PHE A 78 -16.04 -5.43 17.61
CA PHE A 78 -15.16 -4.63 18.44
C PHE A 78 -13.72 -4.71 17.92
N ILE A 79 -13.01 -3.58 17.90
CA ILE A 79 -11.58 -3.54 17.54
C ILE A 79 -10.77 -4.05 18.73
N ASN A 80 -9.98 -5.10 18.53
CA ASN A 80 -9.04 -5.57 19.54
C ASN A 80 -7.89 -4.58 19.72
N ALA A 81 -7.34 -4.48 20.93
CA ALA A 81 -6.19 -3.61 21.22
C ALA A 81 -4.95 -3.94 20.35
N SER A 82 -4.77 -5.22 20.00
CA SER A 82 -3.69 -5.68 19.10
C SER A 82 -3.88 -5.18 17.67
N ASP A 83 -5.12 -5.15 17.17
CA ASP A 83 -5.43 -4.62 15.84
C ASP A 83 -5.24 -3.09 15.81
N LEU A 84 -5.60 -2.39 16.90
CA LEU A 84 -5.38 -0.95 17.05
C LEU A 84 -3.89 -0.58 17.01
N LEU A 85 -3.05 -1.31 17.75
CA LEU A 85 -1.59 -1.16 17.69
C LEU A 85 -1.06 -1.44 16.28
N PHE A 86 -1.62 -2.43 15.60
CA PHE A 86 -1.19 -2.76 14.25
C PHE A 86 -1.50 -1.63 13.26
N TYR A 87 -2.69 -1.04 13.34
CA TYR A 87 -3.08 0.10 12.50
C TYR A 87 -2.26 1.35 12.80
N SER A 88 -1.92 1.61 14.07
CA SER A 88 -1.11 2.78 14.42
C SER A 88 0.31 2.69 13.87
N ILE A 89 0.94 1.52 13.92
CA ILE A 89 2.28 1.31 13.34
C ILE A 89 2.22 1.45 11.82
N PHE A 90 1.18 0.91 11.17
CA PHE A 90 0.97 1.10 9.73
C PHE A 90 0.82 2.58 9.35
N LEU A 91 0.02 3.34 10.10
CA LEU A 91 -0.16 4.76 9.88
C LEU A 91 1.15 5.54 10.06
N ALA A 92 1.93 5.21 11.09
CA ALA A 92 3.24 5.81 11.34
C ALA A 92 4.23 5.52 10.21
N ALA A 93 4.31 4.27 9.74
CA ALA A 93 5.16 3.88 8.62
C ALA A 93 4.79 4.66 7.35
N PHE A 94 3.49 4.73 7.04
CA PHE A 94 3.00 5.47 5.89
C PHE A 94 3.26 6.99 6.01
N PHE A 95 3.12 7.55 7.21
CA PHE A 95 3.41 8.96 7.49
C PHE A 95 4.90 9.30 7.32
N ILE A 96 5.80 8.40 7.70
CA ILE A 96 7.24 8.57 7.50
C ILE A 96 7.57 8.61 6.00
N LEU A 97 7.02 7.68 5.21
CA LEU A 97 7.18 7.68 3.74
C LEU A 97 6.65 8.98 3.12
N PHE A 98 5.48 9.42 3.57
CA PHE A 98 4.84 10.66 3.09
C PHE A 98 5.72 11.89 3.33
N ARG A 99 6.38 11.96 4.50
CA ARG A 99 7.32 13.05 4.80
C ARG A 99 8.56 13.00 3.90
N MET A 100 9.07 11.82 3.56
CA MET A 100 10.23 11.69 2.68
C MET A 100 9.90 12.12 1.25
N SER A 101 8.76 11.67 0.72
CA SER A 101 8.31 12.09 -0.60
C SER A 101 6.79 11.97 -0.73
N PHE A 102 6.15 13.11 -0.97
CA PHE A 102 4.73 13.22 -1.22
C PHE A 102 4.30 12.41 -2.46
N TRP A 103 4.96 12.61 -3.61
CA TRP A 103 4.53 12.04 -4.89
C TRP A 103 4.60 10.51 -4.91
N HIS A 104 5.74 9.93 -4.54
CA HIS A 104 5.90 8.48 -4.42
C HIS A 104 4.86 7.83 -3.50
N THR A 105 4.62 8.45 -2.34
CA THR A 105 3.68 7.92 -1.35
C THR A 105 2.23 8.03 -1.82
N ALA A 106 1.88 9.12 -2.53
CA ALA A 106 0.55 9.29 -3.13
C ALA A 106 0.26 8.22 -4.18
N VAL A 107 1.22 7.94 -5.07
CA VAL A 107 1.10 6.88 -6.08
C VAL A 107 0.92 5.52 -5.40
N LEU A 108 1.79 5.19 -4.45
CA LEU A 108 1.73 3.93 -3.70
C LEU A 108 0.38 3.78 -2.97
N PHE A 109 -0.14 4.86 -2.39
CA PHE A 109 -1.44 4.89 -1.73
C PHE A 109 -2.59 4.61 -2.69
N CYS A 110 -2.64 5.30 -3.83
CA CYS A 110 -3.69 5.12 -4.81
C CYS A 110 -3.78 3.67 -5.29
N PHE A 111 -2.64 3.07 -5.65
CA PHE A 111 -2.59 1.66 -6.06
C PHE A 111 -2.99 0.71 -4.93
N SER A 112 -2.48 0.95 -3.72
CA SER A 112 -2.80 0.11 -2.55
C SER A 112 -4.28 0.19 -2.18
N PHE A 113 -4.88 1.38 -2.26
CA PHE A 113 -6.27 1.62 -1.93
C PHE A 113 -7.20 0.92 -2.93
N VAL A 114 -6.96 1.12 -4.23
CA VAL A 114 -7.72 0.45 -5.31
C VAL A 114 -7.60 -1.06 -5.19
N TYR A 115 -6.39 -1.58 -4.99
CA TYR A 115 -6.19 -3.01 -4.79
C TYR A 115 -6.93 -3.54 -3.54
N GLY A 116 -6.88 -2.80 -2.43
CA GLY A 116 -7.59 -3.16 -1.19
C GLY A 116 -9.10 -3.30 -1.40
N MET A 117 -9.70 -2.37 -2.14
CA MET A 117 -11.12 -2.42 -2.51
C MET A 117 -11.45 -3.62 -3.40
N ILE A 118 -10.68 -3.84 -4.46
CA ILE A 118 -10.87 -4.96 -5.40
C ILE A 118 -10.75 -6.29 -4.66
N SER A 119 -9.69 -6.46 -3.85
CA SER A 119 -9.47 -7.68 -3.07
C SER A 119 -10.63 -7.97 -2.11
N ASN A 120 -11.24 -6.93 -1.53
CA ASN A 120 -12.40 -7.09 -0.67
C ASN A 120 -13.64 -7.57 -1.45
N SER A 121 -13.91 -6.97 -2.62
CA SER A 121 -15.05 -7.36 -3.47
C SER A 121 -14.98 -8.82 -3.95
N PHE A 122 -13.79 -9.30 -4.34
CA PHE A 122 -13.58 -10.70 -4.74
C PHE A 122 -13.89 -11.69 -3.62
N THR A 123 -13.49 -11.37 -2.39
CA THR A 123 -13.73 -12.23 -1.23
C THR A 123 -15.22 -12.31 -0.91
N TYR A 124 -15.92 -11.17 -0.91
CA TYR A 124 -17.35 -11.11 -0.62
C TYR A 124 -18.18 -11.88 -1.66
N GLY A 125 -17.79 -11.84 -2.93
CA GLY A 125 -18.44 -12.60 -4.00
C GLY A 125 -18.24 -14.12 -3.87
N ALA A 126 -17.06 -14.56 -3.44
CA ALA A 126 -16.77 -15.98 -3.20
C ALA A 126 -17.52 -16.54 -1.99
N GLU A 127 -17.63 -15.77 -0.91
CA GLU A 127 -18.35 -16.15 0.31
C GLU A 127 -19.86 -16.29 0.05
N LYS A 128 -20.45 -15.35 -0.70
CA LYS A 128 -21.86 -15.40 -1.10
C LYS A 128 -22.19 -16.59 -2.02
N LYS A 129 -21.25 -17.05 -2.85
CA LYS A 129 -21.41 -18.26 -3.67
C LYS A 129 -21.37 -19.54 -2.83
N ARG A 130 -20.53 -19.60 -1.79
CA ARG A 130 -20.45 -20.76 -0.89
C ARG A 130 -21.67 -20.94 0.01
N MET A 131 -22.35 -19.87 0.43
CA MET A 131 -23.58 -19.98 1.23
C MET A 131 -24.82 -20.41 0.42
N LYS A 132 -24.71 -20.44 -0.92
CA LYS A 132 -25.81 -20.80 -1.83
C LYS A 132 -25.67 -22.20 -2.45
N ALA A 133 -24.56 -22.89 -2.18
CA ALA A 133 -24.29 -24.25 -2.61
C ALA A 133 -24.46 -25.20 -1.43
#